data_AF-A0A017TE98-F1
#
_entry.id   AF-A0A017TE98-F1
#
_cell.length_a   1.000
_cell.length_b   1.000
_cell.length_c   1.000
_cell.angle_alpha   90.00
_cell.angle_beta   90.00
_cell.angle_gamma   90.00
#
_symmetry.space_group_name_H-M   'P 1'
#
loop_
_entity.id
_entity.type
_entity.pdbx_description
1 polymer ?
#
loop_
_entity_poly.entity_id
_entity_poly.type
_entity_poly.pdbx_seq_one_letter_code
_entity_poly.pdbx_strand_id
1 'polypeptide(L)'
;MIYGWDPDVPPPDGYALDSNVNAYLIGVGLGLLTAGWLTSALVGSLASDATDADLGGHSAADWTPLYFPVVGPFIALGTLEPDPAAAGLLIADGVIQAGGAIGILWGALNRRYKVVRERQGLVHVTPVAGPSFRGLSALGRF
;
A
#
# COMPACT_ATOMS: atom_id res chain seq x y z
N MET A 1 -17.16 -9.52 16.17
CA MET A 1 -15.77 -9.52 15.63
C MET A 1 -15.71 -10.61 14.58
N ILE A 2 -15.39 -10.30 13.32
CA ILE A 2 -15.30 -11.31 12.25
C ILE A 2 -13.86 -11.84 12.28
N TYR A 3 -13.67 -13.08 12.74
CA TYR A 3 -12.37 -13.73 12.77
C TYR A 3 -11.90 -14.03 11.34
N GLY A 4 -10.58 -14.09 11.14
CA GLY A 4 -10.03 -14.63 9.89
C GLY A 4 -10.46 -16.08 9.75
N TRP A 5 -10.87 -16.47 8.55
CA TRP A 5 -11.26 -17.84 8.26
C TRP A 5 -10.11 -18.59 7.61
N ASP A 6 -9.96 -19.86 7.98
CA ASP A 6 -9.02 -20.77 7.33
C ASP A 6 -9.55 -21.12 5.93
N PRO A 7 -8.87 -20.71 4.84
CA PRO A 7 -9.34 -20.97 3.48
C PRO A 7 -9.45 -22.45 3.13
N ASP A 8 -8.76 -23.33 3.86
CA ASP A 8 -8.80 -24.78 3.64
C ASP A 8 -10.01 -25.44 4.33
N VAL A 9 -10.74 -24.71 5.16
CA VAL A 9 -11.96 -25.17 5.83
C VAL A 9 -13.19 -24.69 5.04
N PRO A 10 -14.12 -25.60 4.66
CA PRO A 10 -15.35 -25.21 3.99
C PRO A 10 -16.14 -24.18 4.82
N PRO A 11 -16.68 -23.12 4.21
CA PRO A 11 -17.50 -22.16 4.94
C PRO A 11 -18.77 -22.86 5.47
N PRO A 12 -19.32 -22.45 6.63
CA PRO A 12 -20.57 -22.99 7.14
C PRO A 12 -21.74 -22.77 6.16
N ASP A 13 -22.75 -23.62 6.22
CA ASP A 13 -23.94 -23.52 5.36
C ASP A 13 -24.56 -22.12 5.40
N GLY A 14 -24.89 -21.59 4.22
CA GLY A 14 -25.44 -20.24 4.05
C GLY A 14 -24.40 -19.12 4.18
N TYR A 15 -23.10 -19.45 4.14
CA TYR A 15 -22.02 -18.48 4.06
C TYR A 15 -21.08 -18.76 2.89
N ALA A 16 -20.45 -17.70 2.38
CA ALA A 16 -19.46 -17.73 1.33
C ALA A 16 -18.11 -17.15 1.82
N LEU A 17 -17.03 -17.64 1.22
CA LEU A 17 -15.69 -17.11 1.43
C LEU A 17 -15.50 -15.83 0.60
N ASP A 18 -15.13 -14.74 1.27
CA ASP A 18 -14.75 -13.49 0.64
C ASP A 18 -13.26 -13.21 0.88
N SER A 19 -12.54 -12.87 -0.20
CA SER A 19 -11.10 -12.64 -0.18
C SER A 19 -10.82 -11.14 -0.27
N ASN A 20 -10.22 -10.60 0.79
CA ASN A 20 -9.91 -9.18 0.88
C ASN A 20 -8.40 -8.98 1.01
N VAL A 21 -7.89 -7.86 0.49
CA VAL A 21 -6.50 -7.47 0.77
C VAL A 21 -6.31 -7.19 2.26
N ASN A 22 -5.09 -7.32 2.75
CA ASN A 22 -4.76 -6.96 4.11
C ASN A 22 -4.56 -5.44 4.21
N ALA A 23 -5.69 -4.72 4.28
CA ALA A 23 -5.73 -3.26 4.32
C ALA A 23 -4.92 -2.67 5.50
N TYR A 24 -4.75 -3.41 6.60
CA TYR A 24 -3.92 -2.98 7.72
C TYR A 24 -2.43 -2.90 7.32
N LEU A 25 -1.88 -3.95 6.72
CA LEU A 25 -0.48 -3.95 6.28
C LEU A 25 -0.24 -2.93 5.16
N ILE A 26 -1.22 -2.76 4.25
CA ILE A 26 -1.16 -1.71 3.24
C ILE A 26 -1.13 -0.34 3.90
N GLY A 27 -2.02 -0.08 4.87
CA GLY A 27 -2.10 1.20 5.57
C GLY A 27 -0.83 1.54 6.36
N VAL A 28 -0.31 0.58 7.13
CA VAL A 28 0.97 0.75 7.84
C VAL A 28 2.12 0.95 6.86
N GLY A 29 2.15 0.16 5.77
CA GLY A 29 3.19 0.26 4.76
C GLY A 29 3.20 1.60 4.04
N LEU A 30 2.03 2.12 3.68
CA LEU A 30 1.86 3.48 3.14
C LEU A 30 2.36 4.52 4.14
N GLY A 31 1.99 4.41 5.42
CA GLY A 31 2.44 5.33 6.46
C GLY A 31 3.96 5.39 6.57
N LEU A 32 4.63 4.22 6.68
CA LEU A 32 6.09 4.15 6.76
C LEU A 32 6.79 4.67 5.51
N LEU A 33 6.34 4.24 4.32
CA LEU A 33 6.96 4.63 3.06
C LEU A 33 6.82 6.14 2.82
N THR A 34 5.61 6.68 2.98
CA THR A 34 5.35 8.10 2.74
C THR A 34 6.00 8.99 3.78
N ALA A 35 5.96 8.63 5.06
CA ALA A 35 6.60 9.41 6.11
C ALA A 35 8.12 9.45 5.93
N GLY A 36 8.77 8.31 5.65
CA GLY A 36 10.21 8.26 5.36
C GLY A 36 10.54 9.08 4.12
N TRP A 37 9.94 8.73 2.97
CA TRP A 37 10.26 9.34 1.68
C TRP A 37 10.00 10.86 1.64
N LEU A 38 8.86 11.33 2.18
CA LEU A 38 8.59 12.77 2.20
C LEU A 38 9.57 13.53 3.11
N THR A 39 10.03 12.89 4.19
CA THR A 39 11.09 13.45 5.03
C THR A 39 12.40 13.54 4.25
N SER A 40 12.81 12.49 3.54
CA SER A 40 14.03 12.51 2.71
C SER A 40 13.94 13.56 1.61
N ALA A 41 12.81 13.63 0.90
CA ALA A 41 12.59 14.59 -0.17
C ALA A 41 12.61 16.04 0.35
N LEU A 42 12.04 16.29 1.54
CA LEU A 42 12.10 17.59 2.19
C LEU A 42 13.53 17.96 2.57
N VAL A 43 14.29 17.04 3.18
CA VAL A 43 15.70 17.25 3.50
C VAL A 43 16.51 17.55 2.24
N GLY A 44 16.32 16.76 1.18
CA GLY A 44 16.97 16.98 -0.12
C GLY A 44 16.66 18.36 -0.70
N SER A 45 15.41 18.83 -0.60
CA SER A 45 15.02 20.17 -1.05
C SER A 45 15.71 21.27 -0.24
N LEU A 46 15.63 21.21 1.09
CA LEU A 46 16.21 22.25 1.95
C LEU A 46 17.73 22.30 1.83
N ALA A 47 18.38 21.15 1.70
CA ALA A 47 19.82 21.06 1.60
C ALA A 47 20.32 21.47 0.20
N SER A 48 19.59 21.15 -0.87
CA SER A 48 19.90 21.65 -2.23
C SER A 48 19.87 23.17 -2.26
N ASP A 49 18.81 23.79 -1.72
CA ASP A 49 18.66 25.24 -1.66
C ASP A 49 19.76 25.91 -0.81
N ALA A 50 20.15 25.29 0.31
CA ALA A 50 21.22 25.79 1.16
C ALA A 50 22.61 25.68 0.50
N THR A 51 22.79 24.68 -0.37
CA THR A 51 24.02 24.45 -1.10
C THR A 51 24.22 25.48 -2.22
N ASP A 52 23.13 25.86 -2.91
CA ASP A 52 23.15 26.97 -3.87
C ASP A 52 23.50 28.32 -3.23
N ALA A 53 23.41 28.42 -1.89
CA ALA A 53 23.88 29.57 -1.11
C ALA A 53 25.36 29.49 -0.65
N ASP A 54 26.13 28.50 -1.16
CA ASP A 54 27.57 28.30 -0.94
C ASP A 54 27.96 27.94 0.51
N LEU A 55 27.08 27.22 1.22
CA LEU A 55 27.23 26.90 2.65
C LEU A 55 27.69 25.47 2.94
N GLY A 56 27.91 24.62 1.93
CA GLY A 56 28.29 23.22 2.12
C GLY A 56 29.12 22.69 0.95
N GLY A 57 30.14 21.88 1.24
CA GLY A 57 31.07 21.32 0.24
C GLY A 57 30.47 20.27 -0.70
N HIS A 58 29.15 20.26 -0.87
CA HIS A 58 28.41 19.44 -1.83
C HIS A 58 27.82 20.35 -2.90
N SER A 59 27.27 19.76 -3.95
CA SER A 59 26.44 20.44 -4.94
C SER A 59 24.97 20.08 -4.75
N ALA A 60 24.04 20.89 -5.25
CA ALA A 60 22.62 20.53 -5.26
C ALA A 60 22.34 19.16 -5.92
N ALA A 61 23.18 18.75 -6.88
CA ALA A 61 23.07 17.45 -7.55
C ALA A 61 23.30 16.27 -6.58
N ASP A 62 24.16 16.44 -5.56
CA ASP A 62 24.50 15.36 -4.62
C ASP A 62 23.33 14.96 -3.71
N TRP A 63 22.37 15.87 -3.55
CA TRP A 63 21.13 15.67 -2.79
C TRP A 63 19.99 15.07 -3.62
N THR A 64 20.11 15.08 -4.95
CA THR A 64 19.10 14.54 -5.88
C THR A 64 18.65 13.11 -5.58
N PRO A 65 19.54 12.20 -5.10
CA PRO A 65 19.11 10.86 -4.70
C PRO A 65 17.95 10.83 -3.71
N LEU A 66 17.84 11.77 -2.77
CA LEU A 66 16.81 11.75 -1.73
C LEU A 66 15.37 11.93 -2.26
N TYR A 67 15.19 12.35 -3.50
CA TYR A 67 13.87 12.40 -4.15
C TYR A 67 13.37 11.02 -4.61
N PHE A 68 14.25 10.02 -4.69
CA PHE A 68 13.86 8.67 -5.11
C PHE A 68 13.47 7.82 -3.89
N PRO A 69 12.22 7.31 -3.84
CA PRO A 69 11.79 6.50 -2.71
C PRO A 69 12.57 5.19 -2.64
N VAL A 70 12.77 4.69 -1.41
CA VAL A 70 13.45 3.43 -1.06
C VAL A 70 14.93 3.40 -1.40
N VAL A 71 15.32 3.67 -2.66
CA VAL A 71 16.70 3.57 -3.13
C VAL A 71 17.51 4.85 -2.88
N GLY A 72 16.83 6.00 -2.81
CA GLY A 72 17.45 7.31 -2.65
C GLY A 72 18.39 7.42 -1.46
N PRO A 73 17.96 7.06 -0.24
CA PRO A 73 18.81 7.14 0.95
C PRO A 73 20.10 6.32 0.84
N PHE A 74 20.08 5.18 0.14
CA PHE A 74 21.26 4.35 -0.06
C PHE A 74 22.22 4.93 -1.10
N ILE A 75 21.70 5.51 -2.18
CA ILE A 75 22.52 6.21 -3.18
C ILE A 75 23.15 7.46 -2.56
N ALA A 76 22.39 8.16 -1.69
CA ALA A 76 22.85 9.35 -0.97
C ALA A 76 24.08 9.09 -0.08
N LEU A 77 24.28 7.87 0.42
CA LEU A 77 25.51 7.50 1.16
C LEU A 77 26.77 7.67 0.31
N GLY A 78 26.68 7.41 -1.00
CA GLY A 78 27.81 7.53 -1.91
C GLY A 78 27.98 8.93 -2.49
N THR A 79 26.90 9.70 -2.65
CA THR A 79 26.97 11.06 -3.21
C THR A 79 27.27 12.13 -2.16
N LEU A 80 26.78 11.95 -0.94
CA LEU A 80 26.98 12.90 0.15
C LEU A 80 28.19 12.55 1.04
N GLU A 81 28.75 11.34 0.91
CA GLU A 81 29.83 10.83 1.77
C GLU A 81 29.69 11.25 3.25
N PRO A 82 28.53 10.99 3.87
CA PRO A 82 28.16 11.61 5.13
C PRO A 82 29.02 11.10 6.30
N ASP A 83 29.06 11.88 7.38
CA ASP A 83 29.61 11.40 8.64
C ASP A 83 28.86 10.14 9.15
N PRO A 84 29.45 9.35 10.07
CA PRO A 84 28.83 8.10 10.51
C PRO A 84 27.43 8.23 11.10
N ALA A 85 27.11 9.37 11.74
CA ALA A 85 25.79 9.59 12.32
C ALA A 85 24.76 9.86 11.23
N ALA A 86 25.08 10.74 10.29
CA ALA A 86 24.25 11.01 9.12
C ALA A 86 24.11 9.77 8.21
N ALA A 87 25.16 8.98 8.03
CA ALA A 87 25.11 7.69 7.36
C ALA A 87 24.13 6.73 8.04
N GLY A 88 24.16 6.65 9.37
CA GLY A 88 23.22 5.85 10.15
C GLY A 88 21.76 6.26 9.96
N LEU A 89 21.50 7.57 9.88
CA LEU A 89 20.16 8.10 9.62
C LEU A 89 19.65 7.73 8.22
N LEU A 90 20.49 7.85 7.19
CA LEU A 90 20.14 7.47 5.81
C LEU A 90 19.86 5.97 5.68
N ILE A 91 20.65 5.12 6.34
CA ILE A 91 20.41 3.68 6.39
C ILE A 91 19.08 3.39 7.08
N ALA A 92 18.82 4.01 8.23
CA ALA A 92 17.58 3.82 8.97
C ALA A 92 16.36 4.25 8.13
N ASP A 93 16.44 5.40 7.47
CA ASP A 93 15.41 5.91 6.58
C ASP A 93 15.14 4.95 5.40
N GLY A 94 16.19 4.52 4.70
CA GLY A 94 16.08 3.53 3.63
C GLY A 94 15.44 2.22 4.07
N VAL A 95 15.80 1.71 5.27
CA VAL A 95 15.18 0.50 5.86
C VAL A 95 13.71 0.72 6.20
N ILE A 96 13.34 1.88 6.77
CA ILE A 96 11.94 2.22 7.07
C ILE A 96 11.11 2.27 5.79
N GLN A 97 11.62 2.94 4.75
CA GLN A 97 10.94 3.04 3.45
C GLN A 97 10.81 1.66 2.79
N ALA A 98 11.87 0.84 2.81
CA ALA A 98 11.83 -0.53 2.31
C ALA A 98 10.80 -1.39 3.07
N GLY A 99 10.77 -1.29 4.41
CA GLY A 99 9.75 -1.95 5.24
C GLY A 99 8.33 -1.52 4.88
N GLY A 100 8.13 -0.22 4.59
CA GLY A 100 6.87 0.31 4.09
C GLY A 100 6.44 -0.30 2.76
N ALA A 101 7.34 -0.29 1.77
CA ALA A 101 7.12 -0.88 0.45
C ALA A 101 6.80 -2.38 0.53
N ILE A 102 7.56 -3.13 1.35
CA ILE A 102 7.32 -4.56 1.61
C ILE A 102 5.95 -4.75 2.25
N GLY A 103 5.56 -3.92 3.22
CA GLY A 103 4.25 -3.98 3.88
C GLY A 103 3.09 -3.80 2.90
N ILE A 104 3.22 -2.89 1.94
CA ILE A 104 2.23 -2.68 0.87
C ILE A 104 2.12 -3.92 -0.02
N LEU A 105 3.25 -4.40 -0.52
CA LEU A 105 3.30 -5.57 -1.42
C LEU A 105 2.75 -6.82 -0.71
N TRP A 106 3.22 -7.09 0.51
CA TRP A 106 2.76 -8.21 1.31
C TRP A 106 1.28 -8.09 1.66
N GLY A 107 0.81 -6.88 1.96
CA GLY A 107 -0.61 -6.64 2.24
C GLY A 107 -1.52 -6.86 1.02
N ALA A 108 -1.02 -6.59 -0.19
CA ALA A 108 -1.74 -6.84 -1.44
C ALA A 108 -1.72 -8.32 -1.84
N LEU A 109 -0.59 -9.00 -1.65
CA LEU A 109 -0.40 -10.41 -2.02
C LEU A 109 -1.04 -11.37 -1.01
N ASN A 110 -0.96 -11.07 0.29
CA ASN A 110 -1.46 -11.92 1.35
C ASN A 110 -2.94 -11.61 1.67
N ARG A 111 -3.82 -12.24 0.88
CA ARG A 111 -5.28 -12.13 1.03
C ARG A 111 -5.73 -12.65 2.39
N ARG A 112 -6.60 -11.88 3.06
CA ARG A 112 -7.35 -12.31 4.23
C ARG A 112 -8.71 -12.84 3.80
N TYR A 113 -9.03 -14.04 4.25
CA TYR A 113 -10.31 -14.67 4.02
C TYR A 113 -11.26 -14.39 5.18
N LYS A 114 -12.49 -14.03 4.83
CA LYS A 114 -13.58 -13.85 5.77
C LYS A 114 -14.79 -14.60 5.27
N VAL A 115 -15.54 -15.14 6.20
CA VAL A 115 -16.84 -15.73 5.90
C VAL A 115 -17.88 -14.62 5.96
N VAL A 116 -18.54 -14.40 4.84
CA VAL A 116 -19.67 -13.47 4.72
C VAL A 116 -20.93 -14.27 4.51
N ARG A 117 -22.05 -13.81 5.08
CA ARG A 117 -23.33 -14.50 4.87
C ARG A 117 -23.61 -14.50 3.38
N GLU A 118 -23.76 -15.69 2.81
CA GLU A 118 -24.16 -15.82 1.43
C GLU A 118 -25.51 -15.11 1.35
N ARG A 119 -25.66 -14.18 0.41
CA ARG A 119 -26.95 -13.51 0.20
C ARG A 119 -27.91 -14.51 -0.45
N GLN A 120 -28.33 -15.51 0.33
CA GLN A 120 -29.47 -16.33 0.02
C GLN A 120 -30.69 -15.40 0.01
N GLY A 121 -31.33 -15.29 -1.15
CA GLY A 121 -32.44 -14.34 -1.38
C GLY A 121 -32.12 -13.15 -2.29
N LEU A 122 -31.00 -13.13 -3.01
CA LEU A 122 -30.85 -12.20 -4.15
C LEU A 122 -31.81 -12.62 -5.27
N VAL A 123 -33.03 -12.07 -5.20
CA VAL A 123 -33.98 -12.13 -6.30
C VAL A 123 -33.54 -11.10 -7.33
N HIS A 124 -32.95 -11.57 -8.42
CA HIS A 124 -32.59 -10.72 -9.54
C HIS A 124 -33.84 -10.44 -10.36
N VAL A 125 -34.38 -9.22 -10.21
CA VAL A 125 -35.56 -8.77 -10.93
C VAL A 125 -35.12 -8.08 -12.21
N THR A 126 -35.51 -8.62 -13.37
CA THR A 126 -35.23 -8.02 -14.68
C THR A 126 -36.52 -7.80 -15.45
N PRO A 127 -36.71 -6.62 -16.07
CA PRO A 127 -37.85 -6.41 -16.95
C PRO A 127 -37.73 -7.32 -18.18
N VAL A 128 -38.84 -7.95 -18.55
CA VAL A 128 -38.93 -8.82 -19.72
C VAL A 128 -40.08 -8.35 -20.58
N ALA A 129 -39.84 -8.23 -21.89
CA ALA A 129 -40.85 -7.89 -22.86
C ALA A 129 -40.73 -8.82 -24.08
N GLY A 130 -41.85 -9.40 -24.48
CA GLY A 130 -42.01 -10.17 -25.71
C GLY A 130 -43.23 -9.68 -26.51
N PRO A 131 -43.48 -10.27 -27.69
CA PRO A 131 -44.56 -9.84 -28.59
C PRO A 131 -45.95 -9.86 -27.95
N SER A 132 -46.15 -10.67 -26.91
CA SER A 132 -47.43 -10.90 -26.23
C SER A 132 -47.37 -10.74 -24.71
N PHE A 133 -46.25 -10.29 -24.12
CA PHE A 133 -46.15 -10.08 -22.67
C PHE A 133 -45.17 -8.97 -22.30
N ARG A 134 -45.44 -8.29 -21.18
CA ARG A 134 -44.53 -7.38 -20.49
C ARG A 134 -44.64 -7.65 -19.00
N GLY A 135 -43.51 -7.75 -18.32
CA GLY A 135 -43.50 -8.04 -16.89
C GLY A 135 -42.10 -7.99 -16.31
N LEU A 136 -41.98 -8.56 -15.11
CA LEU A 136 -40.72 -8.71 -14.38
C LEU A 136 -40.44 -10.21 -14.26
N SER A 137 -39.22 -10.63 -14.60
CA SER A 137 -38.71 -11.96 -14.24
C SER A 137 -37.91 -11.85 -12.97
N ALA A 138 -38.18 -12.75 -12.03
CA ALA A 138 -37.49 -12.89 -10.77
C ALA A 138 -36.74 -14.23 -10.81
N LEU A 139 -35.41 -14.17 -10.80
CA LEU A 139 -34.55 -15.34 -10.70
C LEU A 139 -33.85 -15.30 -9.35
N GLY A 140 -33.97 -16.38 -8.57
CA GLY A 140 -33.28 -16.56 -7.30
C GLY A 140 -32.55 -17.89 -7.29
N ARG A 141 -31.45 -17.96 -6.54
CA ARG A 141 -30.91 -19.22 -6.02
C ARG A 141 -31.42 -19.38 -4.60
N PHE A 142 -32.11 -20.48 -4.36
CA PHE A 142 -32.66 -20.89 -3.05
C PHE A 142 -31.86 -22.07 -2.54
#